data_AF-A0A2P8VEY4-F1
#
_entry.id   AF-A0A2P8VEY4-F1
#
_cell.length_a   1.000
_cell.length_b   1.000
_cell.length_c   1.000
_cell.angle_alpha   90.00
_cell.angle_beta   90.00
_cell.angle_gamma   90.00
#
_symmetry.space_group_name_H-M   'P 1'
#
loop_
_entity.id
_entity.type
_entity.pdbx_description
1 polymer ?
#
loop_
_entity_poly.entity_id
_entity_poly.type
_entity_poly.pdbx_seq_one_letter_code
_entity_poly.pdbx_strand_id
1 'polypeptide(L)' 'QHLETHWTLSWRAPLPWQPTMSIPGWSELKLDDTGKICSHVDYWHCSRWEVLQQLIPGVQIRQNK' A
#
# COMPACT_ATOMS: atom_id res chain seq x y z
N GLN A 1 -21.64 -7.09 6.10
CA GLN A 1 -20.44 -7.90 6.44
C GLN A 1 -19.19 -7.04 6.31
N HIS A 2 -18.16 -7.27 7.14
CA HIS A 2 -16.88 -6.57 7.06
C HIS A 2 -15.77 -7.58 6.75
N LEU A 3 -14.92 -7.27 5.78
CA LEU A 3 -13.78 -8.09 5.36
C LEU A 3 -12.53 -7.24 5.48
N GLU A 4 -11.51 -7.78 6.12
CA GLU A 4 -10.19 -7.18 6.22
C GLU A 4 -9.21 -8.01 5.38
N THR A 5 -8.47 -7.36 4.48
CA THR A 5 -7.48 -8.03 3.64
C THR A 5 -6.12 -7.38 3.81
N HIS A 6 -5.15 -8.13 4.32
CA HIS A 6 -3.76 -7.66 4.37
C HIS A 6 -3.06 -7.91 3.04
N TRP A 7 -2.26 -6.94 2.60
CA TRP A 7 -1.56 -7.01 1.33
C TRP A 7 -0.24 -6.24 1.38
N THR A 8 0.58 -6.47 0.36
CA THR A 8 1.77 -5.67 0.09
C THR A 8 1.82 -5.38 -1.39
N LEU A 9 1.73 -4.09 -1.73
CA LEU A 9 1.80 -3.61 -3.10
C LEU A 9 3.28 -3.45 -3.48
N SER A 10 3.74 -4.30 -4.39
CA SER A 10 5.13 -4.33 -4.86
C SER A 10 5.18 -4.08 -6.36
N TRP A 11 5.95 -3.08 -6.80
CA TRP A 11 6.13 -2.78 -8.23
C TRP A 11 7.47 -2.09 -8.52
N ARG A 12 7.85 -1.99 -9.80
CA ARG A 12 8.95 -1.12 -10.25
C ARG A 12 8.35 0.15 -10.84
N ALA A 13 8.70 1.32 -10.28
CA ALA A 13 8.17 2.56 -10.79
C ALA A 13 8.75 2.89 -12.19
N PRO A 14 7.98 3.51 -13.10
CA PRO A 14 8.43 3.85 -14.45
C PRO A 14 9.32 5.11 -14.44
N LEU A 15 10.38 5.11 -13.64
CA LEU A 15 11.42 6.14 -13.58
C LEU A 15 12.73 5.60 -14.18
N PRO A 16 13.65 6.47 -14.65
CA PRO A 16 14.89 6.02 -15.31
C PRO A 16 15.74 5.03 -14.50
N TRP A 17 15.76 5.19 -13.18
CA TRP A 17 16.48 4.30 -12.25
C TRP A 17 15.62 3.17 -11.68
N GLN A 18 14.38 3.02 -12.15
CA GLN A 18 13.45 1.92 -11.86
C GLN A 18 13.41 1.51 -10.37
N PRO A 19 13.07 2.43 -9.45
CA PRO A 19 13.08 2.12 -8.03
C PRO A 19 12.06 1.01 -7.73
N THR A 20 12.47 0.06 -6.90
CA THR A 20 11.59 -0.98 -6.38
C THR A 20 10.76 -0.38 -5.25
N MET A 21 9.45 -0.41 -5.44
CA MET A 21 8.46 0.09 -4.50
C MET A 21 7.84 -1.07 -3.73
N SER A 22 7.64 -0.89 -2.43
CA SER A 22 6.94 -1.81 -1.53
C SER A 22 6.12 -1.02 -0.52
N ILE A 23 4.81 -1.23 -0.54
CA ILE A 23 3.86 -0.59 0.39
C ILE A 23 3.03 -1.70 1.05
N PRO A 24 3.33 -2.04 2.32
CA PRO A 24 2.46 -2.90 3.10
C PRO A 24 1.21 -2.15 3.57
N GLY A 25 0.07 -2.83 3.60
CA GLY A 25 -1.20 -2.23 4.03
C GLY A 25 -2.30 -3.27 4.25
N TRP A 26 -3.49 -2.76 4.54
CA TRP A 26 -4.71 -3.57 4.55
C TRP A 26 -5.87 -2.78 3.97
N SER A 27 -6.86 -3.50 3.45
CA SER A 27 -8.11 -2.92 2.96
C SER A 27 -9.26 -3.39 3.83
N GLU A 28 -10.11 -2.44 4.22
CA GLU A 28 -11.40 -2.71 4.85
C GLU A 28 -12.49 -2.62 3.79
N LEU A 29 -13.17 -3.74 3.57
CA LEU A 29 -14.25 -3.89 2.60
C LEU A 29 -15.56 -4.13 3.34
N LYS A 30 -16.54 -3.24 3.12
CA LYS A 30 -17.89 -3.41 3.64
C LYS A 30 -18.79 -3.94 2.54
N LEU A 31 -19.53 -5.00 2.82
CA LEU A 31 -20.57 -5.52 1.95
C LEU A 31 -21.96 -5.05 2.39
N ASP A 32 -22.82 -4.75 1.43
CA ASP A 32 -24.25 -4.53 1.61
C ASP A 32 -25.01 -5.85 1.81
N ASP A 33 -26.32 -5.76 2.03
CA ASP A 33 -27.19 -6.92 2.28
C ASP A 33 -27.35 -7.82 1.04
N THR A 34 -26.93 -7.36 -0.14
CA THR A 34 -26.88 -8.14 -1.38
C THR A 34 -25.51 -8.77 -1.64
N GLY A 35 -24.57 -8.59 -0.71
CA GLY A 35 -23.20 -9.12 -0.80
C GLY A 35 -22.28 -8.30 -1.72
N LYS A 36 -22.65 -7.09 -2.13
CA LYS A 36 -21.81 -6.22 -2.97
C LYS A 36 -20.97 -5.30 -2.10
N ILE A 37 -19.75 -4.99 -2.57
CA ILE A 37 -18.87 -4.04 -1.89
C ILE A 37 -19.49 -2.64 -1.98
N CYS A 38 -19.86 -2.07 -0.83
CA CYS A 38 -20.44 -0.74 -0.71
C CYS A 38 -19.47 0.28 -0.07
N SER A 39 -18.36 -0.18 0.48
CA SER A 39 -17.27 0.68 0.96
C SER A 39 -15.94 -0.06 0.84
N HIS A 40 -14.90 0.68 0.50
CA HIS A 40 -13.52 0.19 0.44
C HIS A 40 -12.61 1.30 0.98
N VAL A 41 -11.88 1.01 2.06
CA VAL A 41 -10.92 1.93 2.67
C VAL A 41 -9.56 1.24 2.71
N ASP A 42 -8.54 1.92 2.17
CA ASP A 42 -7.17 1.43 2.18
C ASP A 42 -6.34 2.14 3.24
N TYR A 43 -5.68 1.35 4.08
CA TYR A 43 -4.75 1.82 5.08
C TYR A 43 -3.34 1.33 4.74
N TRP A 44 -2.36 2.21 4.93
CA TRP A 44 -0.96 1.90 4.70
C TRP A 44 -0.27 1.74 6.05
N HIS A 45 0.56 0.71 6.17
CA HIS A 45 1.45 0.55 7.32
C HIS A 45 2.64 1.52 7.30
N CYS A 46 2.80 2.27 6.21
CA CYS A 46 3.79 3.32 6.07
C CYS A 46 3.15 4.68 5.78
N SER A 47 3.90 5.73 6.09
CA SER A 47 3.55 7.10 5.75
C SER A 47 3.70 7.36 4.25
N ARG A 48 2.94 8.34 3.76
CA ARG A 48 3.09 8.84 2.38
C ARG A 48 4.52 9.31 2.07
N TRP A 49 5.23 9.83 3.08
CA TRP A 49 6.62 10.28 2.93
C TRP A 49 7.58 9.11 2.71
N GLU A 50 7.41 8.01 3.45
CA GLU A 50 8.20 6.79 3.24
C GLU A 50 7.98 6.23 1.84
N VAL A 51 6.80 6.37 1.24
CA VAL A 51 6.57 6.01 -0.17
C VAL A 51 7.39 6.88 -1.11
N LEU A 52 7.37 8.21 -0.92
CA LEU A 52 8.12 9.13 -1.78
C LEU A 52 9.63 8.94 -1.66
N GLN A 53 10.13 8.61 -0.46
CA GLN A 53 11.54 8.33 -0.24
C GLN A 53 12.03 7.12 -1.04
N GLN A 54 11.17 6.14 -1.36
CA GLN A 54 11.55 4.96 -2.17
C GLN A 54 11.91 5.35 -3.61
N LEU A 55 11.41 6.50 -4.08
CA LEU A 55 11.72 7.02 -5.39
C LEU A 55 13.10 7.66 -5.46
N ILE A 56 13.72 8.03 -4.34
CA ILE A 56 14.98 8.78 -4.32
C ILE A 56 16.16 7.81 -4.26
N PRO A 57 17.04 7.79 -5.29
CA PRO A 57 18.23 6.94 -5.28
C PRO A 57 19.13 7.22 -4.06
N GLY A 58 19.60 6.16 -3.40
CA GLY A 58 20.53 6.28 -2.27
C GLY A 58 19.89 6.61 -0.92
N VAL A 59 18.58 6.78 -0.84
CA VAL A 59 17.87 6.88 0.45
C VAL A 59 17.60 5.49 1.00
N GLN A 60 18.29 5.13 2.08
CA GLN A 60 18.05 3.87 2.79
C GLN A 60 16.80 4.03 3.67
N ILE A 61 15.67 3.48 3.25
CA ILE A 61 14.48 3.45 4.12
C ILE A 61 14.66 2.34 5.15
N ARG A 62 14.70 2.73 6.42
CA ARG A 62 14.49 1.79 7.52
C ARG A 62 13.01 1.45 7.56
N GLN A 63 12.61 0.34 6.93
CA GLN A 63 11.31 -0.23 7.23
C GLN A 63 11.39 -0.77 8.66
N ASN A 64 10.79 -0.04 9.61
CA ASN A 64 10.59 -0.57 10.95
C ASN A 64 9.71 -1.81 10.81
N LYS A 65 10.30 -2.93 11.25
CA LYS A 65 9.69 -4.25 11.24
C LYS A 65 8.59 -4.35 12.28
#